data_AF-A0AA38GZ26-F1
#
_entry.id   AF-A0AA38GZ26-F1
#
_cell.length_a   1.000
_cell.length_b   1.000
_cell.length_c   1.000
_cell.angle_alpha   90.00
_cell.angle_beta   90.00
_cell.angle_gamma   90.00
#
_symmetry.space_group_name_H-M   'P 1'
#
loop_
_entity.id
_entity.type
_entity.pdbx_description
1 polymer ?
#
loop_
_entity_poly.entity_id
_entity_poly.type
_entity_poly.pdbx_seq_one_letter_code
_entity_poly.pdbx_strand_id
1 'polypeptide(L)'
;TVKEEIDKLLDAGFIFAMENSEWVSPIVISIKKNGKLCICVDYRKLNKATKKDHYPLPFSDQILDEVAGQECYSFADGYSGYNQV
;
A
#
# COMPACT_ATOMS: atom_id res chain seq x y z
N THR A 1 16.66 -12.06 3.64
CA THR A 1 16.86 -12.31 2.19
C THR A 1 15.59 -12.00 1.43
N VAL A 2 15.58 -11.98 0.08
CA VAL A 2 14.34 -11.78 -0.70
C VAL A 2 13.29 -12.86 -0.35
N LYS A 3 13.75 -14.11 -0.23
CA LYS A 3 12.90 -15.24 0.16
C LYS A 3 12.21 -15.02 1.51
N GLU A 4 12.96 -14.62 2.55
CA GLU A 4 12.38 -14.35 3.88
C GLU A 4 11.30 -13.27 3.86
N GLU A 5 11.43 -12.23 3.03
CA GLU A 5 10.39 -11.20 2.94
C GLU A 5 9.14 -11.72 2.21
N ILE A 6 9.31 -12.58 1.19
CA ILE A 6 8.19 -13.24 0.52
C ILE A 6 7.48 -14.22 1.47
N ASP A 7 8.24 -15.02 2.22
CA ASP A 7 7.71 -15.97 3.20
C ASP A 7 6.85 -15.23 4.26
N LYS A 8 7.31 -14.07 4.76
CA LYS A 8 6.51 -13.23 5.68
C LYS A 8 5.20 -12.76 5.07
N LEU A 9 5.19 -12.39 3.80
CA LEU A 9 3.97 -11.95 3.11
C LEU A 9 2.98 -13.11 2.90
N LEU A 10 3.50 -14.32 2.65
CA LEU A 10 2.70 -15.55 2.57
C LEU A 10 2.13 -15.92 3.94
N ASP A 11 2.95 -15.94 4.99
CA ASP A 11 2.55 -16.27 6.36
C ASP A 11 1.48 -15.30 6.90
N ALA A 12 1.57 -14.01 6.53
CA ALA A 12 0.58 -13.01 6.87
C ALA A 12 -0.73 -13.13 6.04
N GLY A 13 -0.75 -13.96 4.99
CA GLY A 13 -1.89 -14.10 4.09
C GLY A 13 -2.10 -12.93 3.13
N PHE A 14 -1.13 -12.02 3.01
CA PHE A 14 -1.22 -10.87 2.10
C PHE A 14 -1.03 -11.24 0.64
N ILE A 15 -0.35 -12.35 0.37
CA ILE A 15 -0.19 -12.94 -0.96
C ILE A 15 -0.40 -14.45 -0.90
N PHE A 16 -0.66 -15.05 -2.06
CA PHE A 16 -0.81 -16.49 -2.21
C PHE A 16 -0.19 -16.96 -3.53
N ALA A 17 0.14 -18.24 -3.62
CA ALA A 17 0.64 -18.83 -4.86
C ALA A 17 -0.49 -18.95 -5.89
N MET A 18 -0.24 -18.48 -7.11
CA MET A 18 -1.17 -18.58 -8.23
C MET A 18 -0.47 -19.23 -9.41
N GLU A 19 -1.12 -20.24 -10.00
CA GLU A 19 -0.66 -20.89 -11.22
C GLU A 19 -1.33 -20.26 -12.45
N ASN A 20 -0.58 -20.15 -13.55
CA ASN A 20 -1.11 -19.80 -14.88
C ASN A 20 -1.83 -18.44 -14.97
N SER A 21 -1.22 -17.37 -14.46
CA SER A 21 -1.74 -16.01 -14.67
C SER A 21 -1.34 -15.45 -16.04
N GLU A 22 -2.30 -14.92 -16.79
CA GLU A 22 -2.04 -14.16 -18.02
C GLU A 22 -1.41 -12.78 -17.73
N TRP A 23 -1.58 -12.27 -16.51
CA TRP A 23 -1.06 -10.99 -16.05
C TRP A 23 0.04 -11.18 -15.03
N VAL A 24 1.24 -10.68 -15.35
CA VAL A 24 2.41 -10.75 -14.46
C VAL A 24 3.12 -9.40 -14.44
N SER A 25 3.40 -8.91 -13.24
CA SER A 25 4.28 -7.75 -12.99
C SER A 25 5.58 -8.22 -12.34
N PRO A 26 6.74 -7.65 -12.71
CA PRO A 26 8.01 -8.02 -12.12
C PRO A 26 8.12 -7.51 -10.68
N ILE A 27 8.80 -8.28 -9.83
CA ILE A 27 9.21 -7.87 -8.50
C ILE A 27 10.44 -6.96 -8.61
N VAL A 28 10.44 -5.88 -7.86
CA VAL A 28 11.53 -4.92 -7.72
C VAL A 28 11.94 -4.88 -6.26
N ILE A 29 13.24 -5.00 -6.00
CA ILE A 29 13.79 -4.92 -4.64
C ILE A 29 14.23 -3.49 -4.37
N SER A 30 13.74 -2.92 -3.27
CA SER A 30 14.18 -1.61 -2.77
C SER A 30 14.79 -1.74 -1.38
N ILE A 31 15.68 -0.81 -1.02
CA ILE A 31 16.29 -0.74 0.31
C ILE A 31 15.69 0.47 1.02
N LYS A 32 15.02 0.23 2.15
CA LYS A 32 14.49 1.29 3.01
C LYS A 32 15.63 2.05 3.69
N LYS A 33 15.37 3.27 4.17
CA LYS A 33 16.36 4.09 4.91
C LYS A 33 17.00 3.37 6.10
N ASN A 34 16.30 2.43 6.72
CA ASN A 34 16.79 1.61 7.83
C ASN A 34 17.58 0.36 7.38
N GLY A 35 17.94 0.25 6.10
CA GLY A 35 18.69 -0.87 5.53
C GLY A 35 17.87 -2.14 5.28
N LYS A 36 16.58 -2.18 5.66
CA LYS A 36 15.72 -3.35 5.40
C LYS A 36 15.31 -3.41 3.94
N LEU A 37 15.18 -4.63 3.41
CA LEU A 37 14.63 -4.87 2.09
C LEU A 37 13.12 -4.55 2.06
N CYS A 38 12.66 -4.10 0.91
CA CYS A 38 11.26 -3.93 0.59
C CYS A 38 10.96 -4.63 -0.74
N ILE A 39 10.00 -5.55 -0.69
CA ILE A 39 9.47 -6.20 -1.89
C ILE A 39 8.47 -5.22 -2.51
N CYS A 40 8.78 -4.72 -3.69
CA CYS A 40 7.90 -3.86 -4.48
C CYS A 40 7.48 -4.60 -5.75
N VAL A 41 6.31 -4.26 -6.29
CA VAL A 41 5.84 -4.82 -7.56
C VAL A 41 5.69 -3.67 -8.56
N ASP A 42 6.23 -3.83 -9.76
CA ASP A 42 6.09 -2.81 -10.80
C ASP A 42 4.71 -2.86 -11.45
N TYR A 43 3.77 -2.12 -10.87
CA TYR A 43 2.41 -2.00 -11.37
C TYR A 43 2.24 -0.98 -12.49
N ARG A 44 3.30 -0.40 -13.08
CA ARG A 44 3.14 0.68 -14.08
C ARG A 44 2.32 0.26 -15.31
N LYS A 45 2.43 -0.99 -15.76
CA LYS A 45 1.61 -1.52 -16.87
C LYS A 45 0.17 -1.76 -16.43
N LEU A 46 -0.02 -2.39 -15.26
CA LEU A 46 -1.33 -2.64 -14.67
C LEU A 46 -2.10 -1.32 -14.46
N ASN A 47 -1.47 -0.34 -13.82
CA ASN A 47 -2.05 0.97 -13.55
C ASN A 47 -2.48 1.75 -14.79
N LYS A 48 -1.90 1.48 -15.98
CA LYS A 48 -2.33 2.07 -17.25
C LYS A 48 -3.56 1.35 -17.83
N ALA A 49 -3.71 0.06 -17.56
CA ALA A 49 -4.86 -0.73 -18.00
C ALA A 49 -6.07 -0.59 -17.06
N THR A 50 -5.83 -0.30 -15.77
CA THR A 50 -6.88 -0.09 -14.77
C THR A 50 -7.58 1.25 -14.97
N LYS A 51 -8.92 1.24 -14.94
CA LYS A 51 -9.73 2.47 -14.88
C LYS A 51 -9.50 3.15 -13.53
N LYS A 52 -9.13 4.43 -13.55
CA LYS A 52 -9.00 5.21 -12.32
C LYS A 52 -10.36 5.43 -11.68
N ASP A 53 -10.45 5.14 -10.39
CA ASP A 53 -11.55 5.62 -9.57
C ASP A 53 -11.29 7.07 -9.18
N HIS A 54 -12.32 7.91 -9.31
CA HIS A 54 -12.27 9.34 -9.04
C HIS A 54 -13.01 9.64 -7.72
N TYR A 55 -12.65 8.91 -6.66
CA TYR A 55 -13.21 9.16 -5.35
C TYR A 55 -12.82 10.57 -4.87
N PRO A 56 -13.79 11.43 -4.50
CA PRO A 56 -13.49 12.79 -4.06
C PRO A 56 -12.82 12.75 -2.69
N LEU A 57 -11.57 13.21 -2.63
CA LEU A 57 -10.88 13.47 -1.37
C LEU A 57 -11.11 14.94 -0.98
N PRO A 58 -11.48 15.23 0.28
CA PRO A 58 -11.62 16.61 0.74
C PRO A 58 -10.27 17.33 0.68
N PHE A 59 -10.31 18.65 0.48
CA PHE A 59 -9.11 19.47 0.61
C PHE A 59 -8.65 19.52 2.06
N SER A 60 -7.34 19.65 2.29
CA SER A 60 -6.78 19.73 3.64
C SER A 60 -7.41 20.83 4.48
N ASP A 61 -7.68 21.99 3.88
CA ASP A 61 -8.31 23.12 4.58
C ASP A 61 -9.73 22.79 5.05
N GLN A 62 -10.49 22.00 4.28
CA GLN A 62 -11.83 21.56 4.69
C GLN A 62 -11.77 20.67 5.92
N ILE A 63 -10.82 19.73 5.96
CA ILE A 63 -10.60 18.86 7.12
C ILE A 63 -10.17 19.70 8.33
N LEU A 64 -9.28 20.69 8.13
CA LEU A 64 -8.77 21.55 9.19
C LEU A 64 -9.87 22.44 9.79
N ASP A 65 -10.73 23.02 8.96
CA ASP A 65 -11.87 23.82 9.40
C ASP A 65 -12.88 22.97 10.18
N GLU A 66 -13.12 21.73 9.77
CA GLU A 66 -14.03 20.80 10.47
C GLU A 66 -13.54 20.45 11.88
N VAL A 67 -12.22 20.29 12.05
CA VAL A 67 -11.64 19.95 13.35
C VAL A 67 -11.27 21.18 14.18
N ALA A 68 -11.33 22.40 13.64
CA ALA A 68 -10.96 23.61 14.35
C ALA A 68 -11.84 23.84 15.59
N GLY A 69 -11.21 24.28 16.69
CA GLY A 69 -11.91 24.62 17.93
C GLY A 69 -12.29 23.42 18.81
N GLN A 70 -11.90 22.19 18.45
CA GLN A 70 -12.04 21.04 19.34
C GLN A 70 -11.03 21.13 20.50
N GLU A 71 -11.47 20.71 21.69
CA GLU A 71 -10.65 20.74 22.91
C GLU A 71 -9.56 19.66 22.91
N CYS A 72 -9.78 18.56 22.21
CA CYS A 72 -8.87 17.41 22.13
C CYS A 72 -8.84 16.82 20.73
N TYR A 73 -7.65 16.38 20.31
CA TYR A 73 -7.42 15.70 19.04
C TYR A 73 -6.73 14.37 19.32
N SER A 74 -7.08 13.35 18.54
CA SER A 74 -6.36 12.08 18.51
C SER A 74 -5.93 11.79 17.09
N PHE A 75 -4.74 11.22 16.95
CA PHE A 75 -4.16 10.85 15.66
C PHE A 75 -3.94 9.35 15.63
N ALA A 76 -4.42 8.71 14.56
CA ALA A 76 -4.20 7.29 14.30
C ALA A 76 -3.58 7.15 12.91
N ASP A 77 -2.57 6.28 12.81
CA ASP A 77 -1.93 5.95 11.53
C ASP A 77 -2.43 4.60 11.02
N GLY A 78 -2.96 4.60 9.81
CA GLY A 78 -3.36 3.39 9.08
C GLY A 78 -2.17 2.70 8.42
N TYR A 79 -1.07 2.47 9.15
CA TYR A 79 0.22 2.01 8.60
C TYR A 79 0.12 0.81 7.63
N SER A 80 -0.85 -0.07 7.84
CA SER A 80 -1.10 -1.27 7.04
C SER A 80 -2.47 -1.29 6.36
N GLY A 81 -3.14 -0.15 6.23
CA GLY A 81 -4.52 -0.07 5.72
C GLY A 81 -4.70 -0.70 4.32
N TYR A 82 -3.69 -0.59 3.45
CA TYR A 82 -3.71 -1.24 2.13
C TYR A 82 -3.80 -2.78 2.19
N ASN A 83 -3.24 -3.42 3.22
CA ASN A 83 -3.22 -4.88 3.36
C ASN A 83 -4.40 -5.44 4.18
N GLN A 84 -5.37 -4.59 4.56
CA GLN A 84 -6.48 -4.96 5.44
C GLN A 84 -7.86 -4.92 4.76
N VAL A 85 -7.91 -4.52 3.49
CA VAL A 85 -9.12 -4.49 2.66
C VAL A 85 -9.20 -5.78 1.84
#